data_AF-A0A1G5T851-F1
#
_entry.id   AF-A0A1G5T851-F1
#
_cell.length_a   1.000
_cell.length_b   1.000
_cell.length_c   1.000
_cell.angle_alpha   90.00
_cell.angle_beta   90.00
_cell.angle_gamma   90.00
#
_symmetry.space_group_name_H-M   'P 1'
#
loop_
_entity.id
_entity.type
_entity.pdbx_description
1 polymer ?
#
loop_
_entity_poly.entity_id
_entity_poly.type
_entity_poly.pdbx_seq_one_letter_code
_entity_poly.pdbx_strand_id
1 'polypeptide(L)'
;MDLTTWTVAELVSIREKLLAWRLQREAPTWGNKFLNWNGIAGAFALLTGLMDMFFGGPTATNLLLVLLGTLACFTWYKGDKQRKKNISFLGKIDQELTRRGHQF
;
A
#
# COMPACT_ATOMS: atom_id res chain seq x y z
N MET A 1 17.23 2.69 10.70
CA MET A 1 17.92 3.64 9.81
C MET A 1 17.95 4.96 10.54
N ASP A 2 19.15 5.49 10.80
CA ASP A 2 19.33 6.71 11.56
C ASP A 2 19.39 7.89 10.58
N LEU A 3 18.45 8.83 10.71
CA LEU A 3 18.36 10.01 9.84
C LEU A 3 19.39 11.09 10.21
N THR A 4 20.01 10.96 11.39
CA THR A 4 20.97 11.97 11.89
C THR A 4 22.29 11.95 11.12
N THR A 5 22.65 10.82 10.51
CA THR A 5 23.89 10.65 9.73
C THR A 5 23.80 11.21 8.30
N TRP A 6 22.60 11.57 7.85
CA TRP A 6 22.35 12.03 6.48
C TRP A 6 22.54 13.53 6.35
N THR A 7 23.04 13.98 5.19
CA THR A 7 23.16 15.40 4.88
C THR A 7 21.78 16.04 4.62
N VAL A 8 21.69 17.36 4.79
CA VAL A 8 20.44 18.10 4.48
C VAL A 8 20.04 17.93 3.02
N ALA A 9 21.02 17.96 2.10
CA ALA A 9 20.76 17.79 0.67
C ALA A 9 20.14 16.41 0.35
N GLU A 10 20.62 15.34 0.99
CA GLU A 10 20.04 14.00 0.83
C GLU A 10 18.62 13.91 1.39
N LEU A 11 18.38 14.50 2.57
CA LEU A 11 17.05 14.55 3.19
C LEU A 11 16.04 15.28 2.29
N VAL A 12 16.41 16.42 1.73
CA VAL A 12 15.56 17.20 0.81
C VAL A 12 15.30 16.42 -0.50
N SER A 13 16.36 15.84 -1.10
CA SER A 13 16.21 15.05 -2.33
C SER A 13 15.25 13.86 -2.15
N ILE A 14 15.36 13.14 -1.03
CA ILE A 14 14.51 11.99 -0.74
C ILE A 14 13.09 12.43 -0.40
N ARG A 15 12.91 13.55 0.33
CA ARG A 15 11.61 14.17 0.59
C ARG A 15 10.88 14.49 -0.71
N GLU A 16 11.53 15.16 -1.66
CA GLU A 16 10.94 15.53 -2.95
C GLU A 16 10.50 14.31 -3.76
N LYS A 17 11.34 13.27 -3.81
CA LYS A 17 11.00 12.01 -4.48
C LYS A 17 9.79 11.32 -3.83
N LEU A 18 9.72 11.30 -2.50
CA LEU A 18 8.58 10.75 -1.74
C LEU A 18 7.31 11.59 -1.94
N LEU A 19 7.42 12.90 -2.03
CA LEU A 19 6.30 13.80 -2.33
C LEU A 19 5.78 13.59 -3.75
N ALA A 20 6.67 13.54 -4.74
CA ALA A 20 6.31 13.24 -6.12
C ALA A 20 5.62 11.87 -6.24
N TRP A 21 6.18 10.85 -5.57
CA TRP A 21 5.54 9.54 -5.48
C TRP A 21 4.16 9.61 -4.83
N ARG A 22 4.00 10.35 -3.73
CA ARG A 22 2.72 10.52 -3.03
C ARG A 22 1.69 11.19 -3.94
N LEU A 23 2.05 12.27 -4.61
CA LEU A 23 1.18 12.98 -5.56
C LEU A 23 0.74 12.06 -6.69
N GLN A 24 1.65 11.28 -7.27
CA GLN A 24 1.30 10.29 -8.30
C GLN A 24 0.39 9.16 -7.76
N ARG A 25 0.55 8.78 -6.49
CA ARG A 25 -0.23 7.72 -5.83
C ARG A 25 -1.61 8.18 -5.34
N GLU A 26 -1.75 9.45 -5.01
CA GLU A 26 -3.01 10.09 -4.60
C GLU A 26 -3.78 10.65 -5.80
N ALA A 27 -3.12 10.86 -6.94
CA ALA A 27 -3.79 11.19 -8.18
C ALA A 27 -4.87 10.13 -8.50
N PRO A 28 -6.08 10.56 -8.91
CA PRO A 28 -7.20 9.67 -9.23
C PRO A 28 -6.99 8.97 -10.60
N THR A 29 -5.79 8.47 -10.85
CA THR A 29 -5.44 7.69 -12.04
C THR A 29 -6.05 6.30 -11.96
N TRP A 30 -6.33 5.75 -13.13
CA TRP A 30 -7.00 4.46 -13.29
C TRP A 30 -6.28 3.33 -12.54
N GLY A 31 -4.94 3.34 -12.50
CA GLY A 31 -4.13 2.35 -11.76
C GLY A 31 -4.26 2.41 -10.23
N ASN A 32 -4.44 3.60 -9.64
CA ASN A 32 -4.64 3.74 -8.19
C ASN A 32 -6.05 3.29 -7.78
N LYS A 33 -7.07 3.60 -8.61
CA LYS A 33 -8.43 3.07 -8.44
C LYS A 33 -8.48 1.56 -8.62
N PHE A 34 -7.73 1.02 -9.58
CA PHE A 34 -7.64 -0.42 -9.86
C PHE A 34 -7.08 -1.20 -8.67
N LEU A 35 -6.08 -0.67 -7.95
CA LEU A 35 -5.56 -1.34 -6.75
C LEU A 35 -6.62 -1.48 -5.66
N ASN A 36 -7.41 -0.43 -5.39
CA ASN A 36 -8.50 -0.50 -4.43
C ASN A 36 -9.61 -1.46 -4.90
N TRP A 37 -9.94 -1.44 -6.19
CA TRP A 37 -10.90 -2.38 -6.76
C TRP A 37 -10.44 -3.84 -6.63
N ASN A 38 -9.15 -4.12 -6.86
CA ASN A 38 -8.59 -5.47 -6.70
C ASN A 38 -8.69 -5.99 -5.26
N GLY A 39 -8.54 -5.13 -4.25
CA GLY A 39 -8.76 -5.52 -2.86
C GLY A 39 -10.21 -5.93 -2.60
N ILE A 40 -11.17 -5.16 -3.12
CA ILE A 40 -12.61 -5.42 -2.98
C ILE A 40 -13.01 -6.69 -3.74
N ALA A 41 -12.57 -6.83 -4.99
CA ALA A 41 -12.82 -8.01 -5.82
C ALA A 41 -12.20 -9.27 -5.21
N GLY A 42 -10.99 -9.15 -4.63
CA GLY A 42 -10.34 -10.23 -3.89
C GLY A 42 -11.14 -10.67 -2.67
N ALA A 43 -11.63 -9.74 -1.87
CA ALA A 43 -12.46 -10.05 -0.70
C ALA A 43 -13.78 -10.72 -1.11
N PHE A 44 -14.40 -10.25 -2.19
CA PHE A 44 -15.60 -10.84 -2.75
C PHE A 44 -15.35 -12.28 -3.23
N ALA A 45 -14.29 -12.52 -4.02
CA ALA A 45 -13.93 -13.85 -4.50
C ALA A 45 -13.64 -14.84 -3.35
N LEU A 46 -12.95 -14.37 -2.30
CA LEU A 46 -12.68 -15.16 -1.10
C LEU A 46 -13.97 -15.57 -0.38
N LEU A 47 -14.86 -14.60 -0.12
CA LEU A 47 -16.12 -14.85 0.58
C LEU A 47 -17.04 -15.76 -0.22
N THR A 48 -17.19 -15.52 -1.53
CA THR A 48 -17.99 -16.37 -2.41
C THR A 48 -17.45 -17.79 -2.45
N GLY A 49 -16.13 -17.97 -2.63
CA GLY A 49 -15.52 -19.29 -2.63
C GLY A 49 -15.72 -20.05 -1.32
N LEU A 50 -15.60 -19.37 -0.17
CA LEU A 50 -15.85 -19.97 1.15
C LEU A 50 -17.32 -20.36 1.34
N MET A 51 -18.25 -19.49 0.95
CA MET A 51 -19.69 -19.76 1.04
C MET A 51 -20.08 -20.94 0.15
N ASP A 52 -19.59 -20.98 -1.09
CA ASP A 52 -19.87 -22.07 -2.02
C ASP A 52 -19.29 -23.40 -1.52
N MET A 53 -18.11 -23.39 -0.89
CA MET A 53 -17.56 -24.59 -0.24
C MET A 53 -18.41 -25.04 0.96
N PHE A 54 -18.95 -24.10 1.74
CA PHE A 54 -19.74 -24.41 2.93
C PHE A 54 -21.13 -24.97 2.59
N PHE A 55 -21.82 -24.39 1.60
CA PHE A 55 -23.17 -24.80 1.20
C PHE A 55 -23.20 -25.87 0.11
N GLY A 56 -22.22 -25.89 -0.80
CA GLY A 56 -22.17 -26.78 -1.97
C GLY A 56 -21.09 -27.87 -1.90
N GLY A 57 -20.27 -27.88 -0.84
CA GLY A 57 -19.13 -28.78 -0.70
C GLY A 57 -17.87 -28.30 -1.44
N PRO A 58 -16.70 -28.87 -1.12
CA PRO A 58 -15.43 -28.45 -1.69
C PRO A 58 -15.29 -28.88 -3.16
N THR A 59 -15.08 -27.92 -4.06
CA THR A 59 -14.73 -28.17 -5.46
C THR A 59 -13.44 -27.44 -5.84
N ALA A 60 -12.80 -27.87 -6.93
CA ALA A 60 -11.58 -27.24 -7.44
C ALA A 60 -11.78 -25.76 -7.78
N THR A 61 -12.95 -25.38 -8.31
CA THR A 61 -13.30 -24.01 -8.67
C THR A 61 -13.39 -23.11 -7.44
N ASN A 62 -14.07 -23.58 -6.39
CA ASN A 62 -14.29 -22.81 -5.18
C ASN A 62 -12.98 -22.64 -4.40
N LEU A 63 -12.13 -23.68 -4.39
CA LEU A 63 -10.79 -23.61 -3.83
C LEU A 63 -9.91 -22.59 -4.58
N LEU A 64 -9.99 -22.55 -5.91
CA LEU A 64 -9.25 -21.59 -6.71
C LEU A 64 -9.69 -20.14 -6.41
N LEU A 65 -11.00 -19.90 -6.26
CA LEU A 65 -11.55 -18.60 -5.88
C LEU A 65 -11.02 -18.13 -4.52
N VAL A 66 -10.99 -19.03 -3.53
CA VAL A 66 -10.42 -18.77 -2.20
C VAL A 66 -8.94 -18.40 -2.28
N LEU A 67 -8.15 -19.15 -3.04
CA LEU A 67 -6.71 -18.89 -3.19
C LEU A 67 -6.44 -17.54 -3.88
N LEU A 68 -7.12 -17.27 -5.00
CA LEU A 68 -6.97 -16.02 -5.74
C LEU A 68 -7.46 -14.82 -4.92
N GLY A 69 -8.60 -14.96 -4.24
CA GLY A 69 -9.14 -13.93 -3.35
C GLY A 69 -8.18 -13.61 -2.20
N THR A 70 -7.59 -14.63 -1.59
CA THR A 70 -6.57 -14.48 -0.54
C THR A 70 -5.33 -13.75 -1.05
N LEU A 71 -4.80 -14.14 -2.21
CA LEU A 71 -3.63 -13.50 -2.82
C LEU A 71 -3.87 -12.04 -3.20
N ALA A 72 -5.05 -11.75 -3.75
CA ALA A 72 -5.46 -10.38 -4.09
C ALA A 72 -5.57 -9.50 -2.84
N CYS A 73 -6.23 -10.00 -1.78
CA CYS A 73 -6.31 -9.32 -0.48
C CYS A 73 -4.93 -9.09 0.13
N PHE A 74 -4.06 -10.10 0.09
CA PHE A 74 -2.71 -10.02 0.63
C PHE A 74 -1.85 -9.00 -0.11
N THR A 75 -1.93 -8.99 -1.44
CA THR A 75 -1.22 -8.03 -2.29
C THR A 75 -1.68 -6.61 -1.99
N TRP A 76 -2.99 -6.39 -1.86
CA TRP A 76 -3.54 -5.09 -1.49
C TRP A 76 -3.07 -4.67 -0.09
N TYR A 77 -3.18 -5.55 0.91
CA TYR A 77 -2.76 -5.28 2.28
C TYR A 77 -1.27 -4.92 2.37
N LYS A 78 -0.40 -5.69 1.68
CA LYS A 78 1.04 -5.40 1.64
C LYS A 78 1.31 -4.04 0.99
N GLY A 79 0.58 -3.72 -0.09
CA GLY A 79 0.64 -2.42 -0.75
C GLY A 79 0.24 -1.25 0.16
N ASP A 80 -0.87 -1.38 0.89
CA ASP A 80 -1.34 -0.38 1.85
C ASP A 80 -0.36 -0.23 3.03
N LYS A 81 0.16 -1.34 3.56
CA LYS A 81 1.15 -1.31 4.64
C LYS A 81 2.44 -0.61 4.20
N GLN A 82 2.91 -0.85 2.97
CA GLN A 82 4.07 -0.15 2.43
C GLN A 82 3.78 1.34 2.23
N ARG A 83 2.57 1.70 1.77
CA ARG A 83 2.14 3.11 1.65
C ARG A 83 2.19 3.81 3.00
N LYS A 84 1.61 3.21 4.04
CA LYS A 84 1.63 3.76 5.41
C LYS A 84 3.05 3.96 5.94
N LYS A 85 3.94 2.99 5.70
CA LYS A 85 5.37 3.11 6.07
C LYS A 85 6.03 4.29 5.36
N ASN A 86 5.82 4.45 4.05
CA ASN A 86 6.41 5.54 3.28
C ASN A 86 5.92 6.92 3.75
N ILE A 87 4.62 7.06 4.04
CA ILE A 87 4.05 8.31 4.58
C ILE A 87 4.61 8.62 5.97
N SER A 88 4.70 7.61 6.85
CA SER A 88 5.31 7.77 8.17
C SER A 88 6.79 8.17 8.08
N PHE A 89 7.52 7.60 7.12
CA PHE A 89 8.92 7.95 6.88
C PHE A 89 9.08 9.39 6.38
N LEU A 90 8.21 9.85 5.47
CA LEU A 90 8.17 11.24 5.03
C LEU A 90 7.99 12.20 6.22
N GLY A 91 7.06 11.91 7.14
CA GLY A 91 6.87 12.72 8.35
C GLY A 91 8.10 12.76 9.26
N LYS A 92 8.89 11.69 9.33
CA LYS A 92 10.17 11.69 10.06
C LYS A 92 11.22 12.57 9.40
N ILE A 93 11.26 12.61 8.06
CA ILE A 93 12.15 13.50 7.30
C ILE A 93 11.73 14.96 7.53
N ASP A 94 10.43 15.28 7.48
CA ASP A 94 9.92 16.63 7.73
C ASP A 94 10.26 17.11 9.15
N GLN A 95 10.11 16.25 10.14
CA GLN A 95 10.49 16.54 11.53
C GLN A 95 11.99 16.81 11.65
N GLU A 96 12.83 16.00 11.01
CA GLU A 96 14.29 16.14 11.07
C GLU A 96 14.79 17.38 10.33
N LEU A 97 14.18 17.74 9.19
CA LEU A 97 14.48 18.98 8.47
C LEU A 97 14.07 20.21 9.30
N THR A 98 12.89 20.16 9.92
CA THR A 98 12.42 21.23 10.83
C THR A 98 13.36 21.39 12.02
N ARG A 99 13.83 20.28 12.63
CA ARG A 99 14.82 20.29 13.72
C ARG A 99 16.14 20.97 13.32
N ARG A 100 16.52 20.87 12.03
CA ARG A 100 17.72 21.49 11.47
C ARG A 100 17.49 22.92 10.97
N GLY A 101 16.30 23.50 11.19
CA GLY A 101 15.97 24.87 10.80
C GLY A 101 15.50 25.03 9.35
N HIS A 102 15.21 23.93 8.64
CA HIS A 102 14.65 23.96 7.29
C HIS A 102 13.14 23.68 7.35
N GLN A 103 12.33 24.72 7.10
CA GLN A 103 10.87 24.59 6.92
C GLN A 103 10.52 24.48 5.43
N PHE A 104 9.55 23.62 5.12
CA PHE A 104 9.02 23.38 3.78
C PHE A 104 7.49 23.33 3.80
#